data_AF-A0A0F7LYD2-F1
#
_entry.id   AF-A0A0F7LYD2-F1
#
_cell.length_a   1.000
_cell.length_b   1.000
_cell.length_c   1.000
_cell.angle_alpha   90.00
_cell.angle_beta   90.00
_cell.angle_gamma   90.00
#
_symmetry.space_group_name_H-M   'P 1'
#
loop_
_entity.id
_entity.type
_entity.pdbx_description
1 polymer ?
#
loop_
_entity_poly.entity_id
_entity_poly.type
_entity_poly.pdbx_seq_one_letter_code
_entity_poly.pdbx_strand_id
1 'polypeptide(L)'
;MHSGALVKLALRDLGSTQKELASQIGVSAAQITKWKQGEPMSFEMENRFRILTQIGDRDPEVVYAAGSIGDTDKWQKLIDFLAKIANENAETGYITYPLEDEIGVLISHVFNCLDRLGAKIPSTFPEDLDVDYEKIFTLDEEASDEIYNHIVTGNKISSSIYKAFLVLNDLWGFFAAYIEGLIDEAREVDIAGLNHFDDIEPCLIDLAFGKADLDASYAPNKSMFSLEITENYKSWLTDLKRTCVKAQIPITVEPMKLILDDHNSLGHDAEFVSLGFDKDQIHPDIYMNEILCTLRTINHVLPAIVKKLNITEEELNLNALELRLK
;
A
#
# COMPACT_ATOMS: atom_id res chain seq x y z
N MET A 1 14.82 -4.24 -9.94
CA MET A 1 16.20 -4.28 -10.52
C MET A 1 17.17 -4.61 -9.38
N HIS A 2 17.59 -5.87 -9.26
CA HIS A 2 18.30 -6.37 -8.06
C HIS A 2 19.82 -6.53 -8.24
N SER A 3 20.40 -5.93 -9.28
CA SER A 3 21.81 -6.12 -9.66
C SER A 3 22.79 -5.74 -8.54
N GLY A 4 22.47 -4.68 -7.78
CA GLY A 4 23.28 -4.23 -6.65
C GLY A 4 23.29 -5.23 -5.50
N ALA A 5 22.12 -5.78 -5.14
CA ALA A 5 21.98 -6.73 -4.05
C ALA A 5 22.66 -8.07 -4.37
N LEU A 6 22.49 -8.59 -5.59
CA LEU A 6 23.15 -9.81 -6.05
C LEU A 6 24.68 -9.72 -5.97
N VAL A 7 25.26 -8.60 -6.39
CA VAL A 7 26.71 -8.39 -6.29
C VAL A 7 27.15 -8.32 -4.83
N LYS A 8 26.40 -7.61 -3.97
CA LYS A 8 26.75 -7.50 -2.54
C LYS A 8 26.66 -8.85 -1.84
N LEU A 9 25.64 -9.66 -2.14
CA LEU A 9 25.48 -11.04 -1.66
C LEU A 9 26.68 -11.90 -2.08
N ALA A 10 27.00 -11.95 -3.37
CA ALA A 10 28.10 -12.76 -3.87
C ALA A 10 29.45 -12.40 -3.24
N LEU A 11 29.73 -11.10 -3.04
CA LEU A 11 30.95 -10.66 -2.35
C LEU A 11 30.99 -11.12 -0.89
N ARG A 12 29.84 -11.05 -0.19
CA ARG A 12 29.71 -11.45 1.22
C ARG A 12 29.86 -12.96 1.37
N ASP A 13 29.05 -13.73 0.66
CA ASP A 13 28.89 -15.18 0.87
C ASP A 13 30.13 -15.96 0.38
N LEU A 14 30.83 -15.46 -0.64
CA LEU A 14 32.09 -16.05 -1.12
C LEU A 14 33.34 -15.49 -0.44
N GLY A 15 33.21 -14.48 0.44
CA GLY A 15 34.35 -13.77 1.03
C GLY A 15 35.35 -13.22 -0.01
N SER A 16 34.87 -12.93 -1.22
CA SER A 16 35.71 -12.63 -2.39
C SER A 16 35.83 -11.12 -2.62
N THR A 17 36.96 -10.70 -3.18
CA THR A 17 37.13 -9.32 -3.68
C THR A 17 36.38 -9.13 -5.01
N GLN A 18 36.13 -7.86 -5.39
CA GLN A 18 35.51 -7.56 -6.69
C GLN A 18 36.30 -8.10 -7.88
N LYS A 19 37.64 -8.18 -7.78
CA LYS A 19 38.50 -8.71 -8.84
C LYS A 19 38.34 -10.24 -8.97
N GLU A 20 38.30 -10.94 -7.85
CA GLU A 20 38.12 -12.39 -7.81
C GLU A 20 36.73 -12.76 -8.34
N LEU A 21 35.69 -12.07 -7.87
CA LEU A 21 34.32 -12.28 -8.34
C LEU A 21 34.21 -12.01 -9.85
N ALA A 22 34.81 -10.91 -10.34
CA ALA A 22 34.85 -10.59 -11.77
C ALA A 22 35.50 -11.71 -12.59
N SER A 23 36.62 -12.25 -12.11
CA SER A 23 37.31 -13.36 -12.75
C SER A 23 36.46 -14.65 -12.75
N GLN A 24 35.76 -14.93 -11.66
CA GLN A 24 34.94 -16.14 -11.50
C GLN A 24 33.74 -16.14 -12.45
N ILE A 25 33.12 -14.98 -12.66
CA ILE A 25 31.95 -14.86 -13.56
C ILE A 25 32.33 -14.44 -14.99
N GLY A 26 33.61 -14.16 -15.26
CA GLY A 26 34.13 -13.87 -16.59
C GLY A 26 33.82 -12.46 -17.10
N VAL A 27 33.84 -11.45 -16.22
CA VAL A 27 33.62 -10.03 -16.57
C VAL A 27 34.73 -9.14 -16.04
N SER A 28 34.69 -7.84 -16.36
CA SER A 28 35.63 -6.86 -15.80
C SER A 28 35.22 -6.42 -14.39
N ALA A 29 36.20 -6.08 -13.55
CA ALA A 29 35.93 -5.49 -12.22
C ALA A 29 35.14 -4.17 -12.31
N ALA A 30 35.29 -3.42 -13.40
CA ALA A 30 34.48 -2.22 -13.65
C ALA A 30 32.99 -2.55 -13.83
N GLN A 31 32.68 -3.67 -14.49
CA GLN A 31 31.30 -4.15 -14.65
C GLN A 31 30.68 -4.54 -13.30
N ILE A 32 31.45 -5.16 -12.40
CA ILE A 32 31.00 -5.45 -11.03
C ILE A 32 30.65 -4.15 -10.28
N THR A 33 31.46 -3.11 -10.41
CA THR A 33 31.18 -1.81 -9.77
C THR A 33 29.91 -1.17 -10.33
N LYS A 34 29.73 -1.21 -11.64
CA LYS A 34 28.53 -0.74 -12.33
C LYS A 34 27.26 -1.44 -11.83
N TRP A 35 27.26 -2.77 -11.79
CA TRP A 35 26.15 -3.55 -11.24
C TRP A 35 25.93 -3.30 -9.75
N LYS A 36 27.00 -3.17 -8.96
CA LYS A 36 26.92 -2.80 -7.54
C LYS A 36 26.23 -1.45 -7.33
N GLN A 37 26.36 -0.53 -8.28
CA GLN A 37 25.71 0.79 -8.30
C GLN A 37 24.29 0.78 -8.88
N GLY A 38 23.77 -0.39 -9.27
CA GLY A 38 22.41 -0.53 -9.78
C GLY A 38 22.27 -0.47 -11.30
N GLU A 39 23.37 -0.52 -12.07
CA GLU A 39 23.27 -0.65 -13.54
C GLU A 39 22.50 -1.96 -13.88
N PRO A 40 21.62 -1.96 -14.90
CA PRO A 40 20.93 -3.17 -15.32
C PRO A 40 21.89 -4.31 -15.61
N MET A 41 21.48 -5.50 -15.17
CA MET A 41 22.18 -6.76 -15.43
C MET A 41 21.32 -7.58 -16.41
N SER A 42 21.95 -8.29 -17.34
CA SER A 42 21.21 -9.21 -18.21
C SER A 42 20.65 -10.39 -17.40
N PHE A 43 19.52 -10.95 -17.85
CA PHE A 43 18.91 -12.12 -17.23
C PHE A 43 19.87 -13.31 -17.10
N GLU A 44 20.71 -13.54 -18.11
CA GLU A 44 21.75 -14.58 -18.06
C GLU A 44 22.72 -14.36 -16.89
N MET A 45 23.17 -13.12 -16.67
CA MET A 45 24.08 -12.82 -15.58
C MET A 45 23.37 -12.89 -14.23
N GLU A 46 22.12 -12.45 -14.16
CA GLU A 46 21.30 -12.60 -12.96
C GLU A 46 21.23 -14.07 -12.52
N ASN A 47 20.93 -14.97 -13.45
CA ASN A 47 20.89 -16.41 -13.18
C ASN A 47 22.25 -16.96 -12.73
N ARG A 48 23.36 -16.49 -13.31
CA ARG A 48 24.69 -16.90 -12.85
C ARG A 48 24.96 -16.45 -11.42
N PHE A 49 24.53 -15.24 -11.04
CA PHE A 49 24.62 -14.77 -9.66
C PHE A 49 23.73 -15.61 -8.73
N ARG A 50 22.49 -15.90 -9.11
CA ARG A 50 21.56 -16.73 -8.31
C ARG A 50 22.10 -18.15 -8.08
N ILE A 51 22.69 -18.77 -9.09
CA ILE A 51 23.36 -20.08 -8.96
C ILE A 51 24.54 -20.00 -7.99
N LEU A 52 25.33 -18.93 -8.10
CA LEU A 52 26.54 -18.71 -7.30
C LEU A 52 26.22 -18.42 -5.83
N THR A 53 25.15 -17.69 -5.54
CA THR A 53 24.70 -17.36 -4.17
C THR A 53 23.71 -18.37 -3.60
N GLN A 54 23.20 -19.30 -4.42
CA GLN A 54 22.23 -20.34 -4.05
C GLN A 54 20.91 -19.82 -3.46
N ILE A 55 20.55 -18.56 -3.74
CA ILE A 55 19.32 -17.95 -3.20
C ILE A 55 18.04 -18.46 -3.86
N GLY A 56 18.15 -19.11 -5.02
CA GLY A 56 17.01 -19.57 -5.82
C GLY A 56 16.19 -18.39 -6.34
N ASP A 57 14.87 -18.49 -6.20
CA ASP A 57 13.91 -17.47 -6.65
C ASP A 57 13.66 -16.36 -5.60
N ARG A 58 14.28 -16.45 -4.42
CA ARG A 58 14.16 -15.43 -3.37
C ARG A 58 14.61 -14.06 -3.86
N ASP A 59 14.01 -13.03 -3.28
CA ASP A 59 14.40 -11.64 -3.52
C ASP A 59 15.83 -11.37 -3.00
N PRO A 60 16.79 -10.98 -3.87
CA PRO A 60 18.15 -10.70 -3.46
C PRO A 60 18.27 -9.57 -2.42
N GLU A 61 17.37 -8.58 -2.45
CA GLU A 61 17.38 -7.46 -1.50
C GLU A 61 16.99 -7.94 -0.11
N VAL A 62 15.96 -8.78 -0.02
CA VAL A 62 15.52 -9.41 1.23
C VAL A 62 16.62 -10.31 1.79
N VAL A 63 17.22 -11.19 0.97
CA VAL A 63 18.29 -12.09 1.44
C VAL A 63 19.52 -11.31 1.91
N TYR A 64 19.82 -10.20 1.24
CA TYR A 64 20.91 -9.33 1.65
C TYR A 64 20.61 -8.66 3.00
N ALA A 65 19.42 -8.10 3.15
CA ALA A 65 18.99 -7.40 4.37
C ALA A 65 18.84 -8.34 5.58
N ALA A 66 18.25 -9.51 5.40
CA ALA A 66 18.06 -10.52 6.44
C ALA A 66 19.38 -11.15 6.92
N GLY A 67 20.44 -11.07 6.12
CA GLY A 67 21.79 -11.53 6.47
C GLY A 67 22.13 -12.94 5.99
N SER A 68 21.15 -13.83 5.89
CA SER A 68 21.35 -15.20 5.37
C SER A 68 20.06 -15.77 4.77
N ILE A 69 20.17 -16.83 3.97
CA ILE A 69 18.99 -17.57 3.45
C ILE A 69 18.16 -18.13 4.62
N GLY A 70 18.81 -18.68 5.65
CA GLY A 70 18.12 -19.24 6.81
C GLY A 70 17.35 -18.18 7.61
N ASP A 71 17.92 -16.98 7.77
CA ASP A 71 17.22 -15.87 8.41
C ASP A 71 16.08 -15.34 7.54
N THR A 72 16.24 -15.32 6.21
CA THR A 72 15.14 -14.99 5.29
C THR A 72 13.96 -15.95 5.45
N ASP A 73 14.23 -17.25 5.54
CA ASP A 73 13.17 -18.26 5.73
C ASP A 73 12.46 -18.09 7.08
N LYS A 74 13.16 -17.64 8.14
CA LYS A 74 12.54 -17.30 9.42
C LYS A 74 11.69 -16.04 9.34
N TRP A 75 12.18 -15.00 8.65
CA TRP A 75 11.42 -13.78 8.39
C TRP A 75 10.13 -14.06 7.61
N GLN A 76 10.20 -14.92 6.58
CA GLN A 76 9.01 -15.33 5.82
C GLN A 76 7.97 -15.96 6.75
N LYS A 77 8.38 -16.95 7.57
CA LYS A 77 7.46 -17.60 8.51
C LYS A 77 6.80 -16.63 9.51
N LEU A 78 7.56 -15.66 10.02
CA LEU A 78 7.01 -14.63 10.89
C LEU A 78 5.97 -13.78 10.15
N ILE A 79 6.28 -13.34 8.94
CA ILE A 79 5.40 -12.50 8.13
C ILE A 79 4.13 -13.26 7.77
N ASP A 80 4.24 -14.50 7.33
CA ASP A 80 3.11 -15.38 7.01
C ASP A 80 2.21 -15.58 8.24
N PHE A 81 2.82 -15.83 9.41
CA PHE A 81 2.10 -15.97 10.66
C PHE A 81 1.32 -14.69 11.03
N LEU A 82 1.97 -13.53 10.95
CA LEU A 82 1.33 -12.25 11.24
C LEU A 82 0.23 -11.90 10.23
N ALA A 83 0.44 -12.21 8.95
CA ALA A 83 -0.52 -11.98 7.88
C ALA A 83 -1.77 -12.85 8.08
N LYS A 84 -1.57 -14.15 8.38
CA LYS A 84 -2.66 -15.08 8.69
C LYS A 84 -3.51 -14.59 9.87
N ILE A 85 -2.87 -14.23 10.99
CA ILE A 85 -3.60 -13.72 12.16
C ILE A 85 -4.34 -12.43 11.83
N ALA A 86 -3.70 -11.49 11.12
CA ALA A 86 -4.36 -10.25 10.74
C ALA A 86 -5.60 -10.54 9.88
N ASN A 87 -5.49 -11.45 8.90
CA ASN A 87 -6.60 -11.83 8.03
C ASN A 87 -7.73 -12.54 8.80
N GLU A 88 -7.40 -13.41 9.78
CA GLU A 88 -8.40 -14.05 10.65
C GLU A 88 -9.15 -13.04 11.55
N ASN A 89 -8.52 -11.90 11.85
CA ASN A 89 -9.14 -10.80 12.60
C ASN A 89 -9.79 -9.73 11.69
N ALA A 90 -9.85 -9.94 10.38
CA ALA A 90 -10.49 -9.00 9.47
C ALA A 90 -12.02 -9.09 9.57
N GLU A 91 -12.68 -7.98 9.86
CA GLU A 91 -14.15 -7.90 9.99
C GLU A 91 -14.83 -7.22 8.79
N THR A 92 -14.07 -6.85 7.75
CA THR A 92 -14.60 -6.09 6.60
C THR A 92 -15.51 -6.92 5.68
N GLY A 93 -15.39 -8.25 5.72
CA GLY A 93 -16.10 -9.17 4.83
C GLY A 93 -15.49 -9.30 3.43
N TYR A 94 -14.30 -8.73 3.20
CA TYR A 94 -13.53 -8.85 1.97
C TYR A 94 -12.23 -9.63 2.19
N ILE A 95 -11.76 -10.33 1.16
CA ILE A 95 -10.49 -11.07 1.20
C ILE A 95 -9.35 -10.10 0.88
N THR A 96 -8.42 -9.93 1.81
CA THR A 96 -7.20 -9.13 1.60
C THR A 96 -6.13 -9.95 0.87
N TYR A 97 -6.22 -10.05 -0.45
CA TYR A 97 -5.31 -10.87 -1.27
C TYR A 97 -3.80 -10.64 -0.99
N PRO A 98 -3.31 -9.41 -0.74
CA PRO A 98 -1.90 -9.21 -0.41
C PRO A 98 -1.42 -9.95 0.84
N LEU A 99 -2.32 -10.26 1.79
CA LEU A 99 -2.00 -11.01 3.01
C LEU A 99 -2.07 -12.53 2.83
N GLU A 100 -2.76 -13.02 1.80
CA GLU A 100 -2.73 -14.45 1.45
C GLU A 100 -1.40 -14.85 0.80
N ASP A 101 -0.70 -13.86 0.22
CA ASP A 101 0.64 -13.97 -0.37
C ASP A 101 0.83 -15.16 -1.33
N GLU A 102 -0.17 -15.45 -2.17
CA GLU A 102 -0.13 -16.59 -3.11
C GLU A 102 1.10 -16.59 -4.03
N ILE A 103 1.66 -15.41 -4.31
CA ILE A 103 2.81 -15.20 -5.20
C ILE A 103 4.13 -15.11 -4.42
N GLY A 104 4.10 -15.01 -3.08
CA GLY A 104 5.30 -14.99 -2.24
C GLY A 104 6.10 -13.69 -2.29
N VAL A 105 5.42 -12.54 -2.42
CA VAL A 105 6.02 -11.21 -2.58
C VAL A 105 5.82 -10.31 -1.36
N LEU A 106 4.99 -10.71 -0.39
CA LEU A 106 4.67 -9.92 0.80
C LEU A 106 5.94 -9.56 1.59
N ILE A 107 6.88 -10.50 1.73
CA ILE A 107 8.15 -10.25 2.40
C ILE A 107 8.94 -9.10 1.75
N SER A 108 8.96 -9.03 0.42
CA SER A 108 9.68 -7.98 -0.29
C SER A 108 9.03 -6.62 -0.05
N HIS A 109 7.69 -6.55 -0.06
CA HIS A 109 6.97 -5.31 0.26
C HIS A 109 7.20 -4.86 1.70
N VAL A 110 7.12 -5.78 2.66
CA VAL A 110 7.38 -5.49 4.08
C VAL A 110 8.80 -4.95 4.27
N PHE A 111 9.81 -5.63 3.70
CA PHE A 111 11.21 -5.18 3.80
C PHE A 111 11.42 -3.81 3.16
N ASN A 112 10.79 -3.56 2.01
CA ASN A 112 10.86 -2.26 1.35
C ASN A 112 10.24 -1.15 2.22
N CYS A 113 9.06 -1.39 2.79
CA CYS A 113 8.40 -0.46 3.69
C CYS A 113 9.27 -0.17 4.92
N LEU A 114 9.80 -1.20 5.57
CA LEU A 114 10.67 -1.05 6.74
C LEU A 114 11.94 -0.24 6.42
N ASP A 115 12.60 -0.49 5.29
CA ASP A 115 13.77 0.26 4.86
C ASP A 115 13.43 1.75 4.61
N ARG A 116 12.34 2.04 3.89
CA ARG A 116 11.88 3.42 3.63
C ARG A 116 11.48 4.16 4.90
N LEU A 117 10.89 3.46 5.87
CA LEU A 117 10.58 3.98 7.21
C LEU A 117 11.84 4.26 8.04
N GLY A 118 13.02 3.85 7.58
CA GLY A 118 14.29 3.96 8.29
C GLY A 118 14.40 2.95 9.45
N ALA A 119 13.57 1.91 9.43
CA ALA A 119 13.58 0.88 10.43
C ALA A 119 14.83 0.00 10.30
N LYS A 120 15.50 -0.24 11.43
CA LYS A 120 16.67 -1.11 11.45
C LYS A 120 16.23 -2.56 11.44
N ILE A 121 16.41 -3.23 10.31
CA ILE A 121 16.23 -4.67 10.18
C ILE A 121 17.50 -5.35 10.74
N PRO A 122 17.39 -6.23 11.76
CA PRO A 122 18.51 -6.99 12.27
C PRO A 122 19.15 -7.86 11.18
N SER A 123 20.49 -7.88 11.14
CA SER A 123 21.27 -8.71 10.20
C SER A 123 21.29 -10.20 10.54
N THR A 124 20.65 -10.57 11.65
CA THR A 124 20.43 -11.94 12.13
C THR A 124 19.02 -11.98 12.69
N PHE A 125 18.27 -13.06 12.43
CA PHE A 125 16.90 -13.14 12.91
C PHE A 125 16.85 -13.08 14.45
N PRO A 126 15.93 -12.29 15.06
CA PRO A 126 15.83 -12.19 16.51
C PRO A 126 15.49 -13.54 17.17
N GLU A 127 16.31 -13.99 18.12
CA GLU A 127 16.12 -15.28 18.81
C GLU A 127 14.78 -15.34 19.56
N ASP A 128 14.30 -14.22 20.08
CA ASP A 128 13.02 -14.11 20.79
C ASP A 128 11.79 -14.28 19.89
N LEU A 129 11.98 -14.19 18.56
CA LEU A 129 10.94 -14.43 17.57
C LEU A 129 11.06 -15.83 16.93
N ASP A 130 12.15 -16.56 17.18
CA ASP A 130 12.45 -17.86 16.55
C ASP A 130 11.68 -18.99 17.25
N VAL A 131 10.37 -19.00 17.01
CA VAL A 131 9.44 -19.97 17.59
C VAL A 131 8.80 -20.84 16.50
N ASP A 132 8.16 -21.92 16.95
CA ASP A 132 7.37 -22.79 16.08
C ASP A 132 5.94 -22.25 15.96
N TYR A 133 5.71 -21.39 14.96
CA TYR A 133 4.43 -20.71 14.76
C TYR A 133 3.24 -21.67 14.56
N GLU A 134 3.47 -22.83 13.96
CA GLU A 134 2.42 -23.84 13.72
C GLU A 134 1.97 -24.50 15.03
N LYS A 135 2.88 -24.64 15.99
CA LYS A 135 2.53 -25.22 17.29
C LYS A 135 1.64 -24.31 18.12
N ILE A 136 1.67 -23.00 17.91
CA ILE A 136 0.88 -22.02 18.68
C ILE A 136 -0.60 -22.40 18.66
N PHE A 137 -1.14 -22.75 17.49
CA PHE A 137 -2.52 -23.17 17.31
C PHE A 137 -2.89 -24.54 17.93
N THR A 138 -1.90 -25.27 18.46
CA THR A 138 -2.09 -26.61 19.05
C THR A 138 -1.81 -26.67 20.55
N LEU A 139 -1.33 -25.57 21.13
CA LEU A 139 -1.09 -25.45 22.57
C LEU A 139 -2.41 -25.24 23.33
N ASP A 140 -2.37 -25.41 24.64
CA ASP A 140 -3.45 -24.92 25.50
C ASP A 140 -3.54 -23.39 25.45
N GLU A 141 -4.74 -22.87 25.76
CA GLU A 141 -5.11 -21.46 25.57
C GLU A 141 -4.15 -20.49 26.30
N GLU A 142 -3.77 -20.79 27.54
CA GLU A 142 -2.86 -19.93 28.32
C GLU A 142 -1.47 -19.85 27.68
N ALA A 143 -0.90 -21.00 27.25
CA ALA A 143 0.41 -21.04 26.61
C ALA A 143 0.41 -20.41 25.21
N SER A 144 -0.70 -20.57 24.46
CA SER A 144 -0.89 -19.92 23.17
C SER A 144 -0.95 -18.39 23.33
N ASP A 145 -1.72 -17.90 24.30
CA ASP A 145 -1.90 -16.46 24.54
C ASP A 145 -0.59 -15.77 24.96
N GLU A 146 0.25 -16.42 25.77
CA GLU A 146 1.54 -15.85 26.19
C GLU A 146 2.47 -15.66 24.98
N ILE A 147 2.60 -16.69 24.14
CA ILE A 147 3.45 -16.66 22.94
C ILE A 147 2.88 -15.67 21.91
N TYR A 148 1.56 -15.68 21.73
CA TYR A 148 0.85 -14.74 20.87
C TYR A 148 1.13 -13.29 21.29
N ASN A 149 0.92 -12.96 22.55
CA ASN A 149 1.15 -11.61 23.06
C ASN A 149 2.61 -11.19 22.90
N HIS A 150 3.56 -12.08 23.17
CA HIS A 150 4.99 -11.82 22.99
C HIS A 150 5.34 -11.48 21.54
N ILE A 151 4.86 -12.28 20.58
CA ILE A 151 5.15 -12.08 19.15
C ILE A 151 4.39 -10.87 18.59
N VAL A 152 3.10 -10.75 18.88
CA VAL A 152 2.22 -9.77 18.23
C VAL A 152 2.34 -8.38 18.87
N THR A 153 2.59 -8.30 20.17
CA THR A 153 2.61 -7.02 20.91
C THR A 153 3.91 -6.74 21.65
N GLY A 154 4.66 -7.78 22.04
CA GLY A 154 5.86 -7.65 22.86
C GLY A 154 7.10 -7.15 22.10
N ASN A 155 7.30 -7.63 20.87
CA ASN A 155 8.43 -7.23 20.04
C ASN A 155 8.05 -6.07 19.10
N LYS A 156 8.90 -5.04 19.05
CA LYS A 156 8.62 -3.81 18.30
C LYS A 156 8.51 -4.02 16.79
N ILE A 157 9.28 -4.96 16.22
CA ILE A 157 9.33 -5.20 14.78
C ILE A 157 8.05 -5.90 14.34
N SER A 158 7.77 -7.05 14.93
CA SER A 158 6.58 -7.85 14.62
C SER A 158 5.30 -7.09 14.95
N SER A 159 5.24 -6.36 16.07
CA SER A 159 4.07 -5.52 16.39
C SER A 159 3.83 -4.41 15.37
N SER A 160 4.91 -3.80 14.84
CA SER A 160 4.79 -2.78 13.79
C SER A 160 4.23 -3.35 12.49
N ILE A 161 4.73 -4.52 12.07
CA ILE A 161 4.25 -5.24 10.88
C ILE A 161 2.78 -5.64 11.08
N TYR A 162 2.44 -6.23 12.23
CA TYR A 162 1.09 -6.65 12.54
C TYR A 162 0.09 -5.50 12.50
N LYS A 163 0.41 -4.36 13.12
CA LYS A 163 -0.43 -3.16 13.07
C LYS A 163 -0.63 -2.68 11.64
N ALA A 164 0.40 -2.71 10.80
CA ALA A 164 0.27 -2.35 9.39
C ALA A 164 -0.66 -3.32 8.64
N PHE A 165 -0.63 -4.62 8.95
CA PHE A 165 -1.55 -5.59 8.34
C PHE A 165 -3.00 -5.41 8.78
N LEU A 166 -3.26 -5.07 10.05
CA LEU A 166 -4.61 -4.70 10.49
C LEU A 166 -5.14 -3.48 9.72
N VAL A 167 -4.32 -2.44 9.58
CA VAL A 167 -4.68 -1.26 8.77
C VAL A 167 -4.91 -1.65 7.31
N LEU A 168 -4.10 -2.56 6.77
CA LEU A 168 -4.24 -3.03 5.39
C LEU A 168 -5.59 -3.71 5.16
N ASN A 169 -6.09 -4.52 6.10
CA ASN A 169 -7.41 -5.14 5.99
C ASN A 169 -8.52 -4.10 5.83
N ASP A 170 -8.49 -3.04 6.63
CA ASP A 170 -9.50 -2.00 6.58
C ASP A 170 -9.44 -1.19 5.28
N LEU A 171 -8.22 -0.80 4.87
CA LEU A 171 -8.00 -0.08 3.62
C LEU A 171 -8.40 -0.94 2.41
N TRP A 172 -8.06 -2.23 2.44
CA TRP A 172 -8.41 -3.18 1.40
C TRP A 172 -9.91 -3.39 1.32
N GLY A 173 -10.59 -3.59 2.45
CA GLY A 173 -12.03 -3.71 2.51
C GLY A 173 -12.73 -2.51 1.88
N PHE A 174 -12.31 -1.29 2.23
CA PHE A 174 -12.86 -0.08 1.63
C PHE A 174 -12.56 0.02 0.14
N PHE A 175 -11.34 -0.32 -0.27
CA PHE A 175 -10.95 -0.35 -1.68
C PHE A 175 -11.84 -1.30 -2.48
N ALA A 176 -11.99 -2.56 -2.04
CA ALA A 176 -12.81 -3.56 -2.71
C ALA A 176 -14.29 -3.19 -2.72
N ALA A 177 -14.79 -2.56 -1.64
CA ALA A 177 -16.19 -2.14 -1.54
C ALA A 177 -16.54 -0.98 -2.49
N TYR A 178 -15.66 0.00 -2.66
CA TYR A 178 -16.03 1.30 -3.24
C TYR A 178 -15.12 1.80 -4.37
N ILE A 179 -13.87 1.35 -4.47
CA ILE A 179 -12.88 1.92 -5.39
C ILE A 179 -12.57 0.96 -6.55
N GLU A 180 -12.49 -0.34 -6.29
CA GLU A 180 -12.13 -1.36 -7.29
C GLU A 180 -13.03 -1.27 -8.54
N GLY A 181 -14.34 -1.29 -8.34
CA GLY A 181 -15.31 -1.15 -9.45
C GLY A 181 -15.20 0.19 -10.20
N LEU A 182 -14.86 1.28 -9.51
CA LEU A 182 -14.65 2.58 -10.16
C LEU A 182 -13.41 2.58 -11.05
N ILE A 183 -12.35 1.89 -10.63
CA ILE A 183 -11.14 1.74 -11.43
C ILE A 183 -11.45 0.93 -12.69
N ASP A 184 -12.18 -0.18 -12.57
CA ASP A 184 -12.54 -1.01 -13.70
C ASP A 184 -13.38 -0.25 -14.74
N GLU A 185 -14.40 0.50 -14.30
CA GLU A 185 -15.17 1.35 -15.21
C GLU A 185 -14.33 2.49 -15.81
N ALA A 186 -13.44 3.11 -15.01
CA ALA A 186 -12.57 4.18 -15.49
C ALA A 186 -11.55 3.70 -16.53
N ARG A 187 -11.04 2.47 -16.41
CA ARG A 187 -10.13 1.83 -17.39
C ARG A 187 -10.75 1.69 -18.77
N GLU A 188 -12.04 1.40 -18.86
CA GLU A 188 -12.74 1.29 -20.15
C GLU A 188 -12.78 2.62 -20.90
N VAL A 189 -12.72 3.74 -20.17
CA VAL A 189 -12.80 5.10 -20.72
C VAL A 189 -11.42 5.72 -20.94
N ASP A 190 -10.44 5.44 -20.06
CA ASP A 190 -9.06 5.90 -20.21
C ASP A 190 -8.23 4.99 -21.13
N ILE A 191 -8.64 4.91 -22.40
CA ILE A 191 -7.99 4.08 -23.42
C ILE A 191 -6.51 4.46 -23.63
N ALA A 192 -6.14 5.70 -23.31
CA ALA A 192 -4.76 6.18 -23.44
C ALA A 192 -3.84 5.71 -22.30
N GLY A 193 -4.39 5.21 -21.18
CA GLY A 193 -3.64 4.75 -20.01
C GLY A 193 -2.72 5.83 -19.44
N LEU A 194 -3.16 7.09 -19.50
CA LEU A 194 -2.35 8.22 -19.05
C LEU A 194 -2.56 8.54 -17.57
N ASN A 195 -3.61 8.01 -16.96
CA ASN A 195 -3.87 8.19 -15.53
C ASN A 195 -3.19 7.08 -14.72
N HIS A 196 -2.86 7.42 -13.47
CA HIS A 196 -2.11 6.57 -12.55
C HIS A 196 -3.00 5.91 -11.48
N PHE A 197 -4.31 5.81 -11.69
CA PHE A 197 -5.19 5.15 -10.71
C PHE A 197 -4.99 3.63 -10.63
N ASP A 198 -4.27 3.04 -11.59
CA ASP A 198 -3.79 1.65 -11.52
C ASP A 198 -2.74 1.41 -10.44
N ASP A 199 -2.08 2.49 -9.97
CA ASP A 199 -1.09 2.40 -8.89
C ASP A 199 -1.75 2.33 -7.49
N ILE A 200 -3.07 2.52 -7.38
CA ILE A 200 -3.79 2.52 -6.10
C ILE A 200 -3.70 1.15 -5.42
N GLU A 201 -4.15 0.08 -6.08
CA GLU A 201 -4.18 -1.27 -5.50
C GLU A 201 -2.78 -1.78 -5.11
N PRO A 202 -1.76 -1.74 -5.99
CA PRO A 202 -0.45 -2.30 -5.67
C PRO A 202 0.26 -1.57 -4.52
N CYS A 203 -0.07 -0.30 -4.29
CA CYS A 203 0.53 0.52 -3.24
C CYS A 203 -0.29 0.57 -1.94
N LEU A 204 -1.34 -0.27 -1.75
CA LEU A 204 -2.15 -0.27 -0.52
C LEU A 204 -1.33 -0.63 0.73
N ILE A 205 -0.36 -1.54 0.59
CA ILE A 205 0.53 -1.90 1.70
C ILE A 205 1.38 -0.71 2.15
N ASP A 206 1.91 0.09 1.22
CA ASP A 206 2.66 1.31 1.55
C ASP A 206 1.78 2.30 2.32
N LEU A 207 0.53 2.48 1.90
CA LEU A 207 -0.43 3.34 2.60
C LEU A 207 -0.74 2.81 4.00
N ALA A 208 -0.87 1.50 4.15
CA ALA A 208 -1.11 0.85 5.44
C ALA A 208 0.05 1.09 6.41
N PHE A 209 1.29 0.89 5.98
CA PHE A 209 2.49 1.24 6.77
C PHE A 209 2.57 2.74 7.09
N GLY A 210 2.10 3.60 6.18
CA GLY A 210 2.06 5.04 6.38
C GLY A 210 1.02 5.48 7.40
N LYS A 211 -0.09 4.75 7.52
CA LYS A 211 -1.20 5.01 8.45
C LYS A 211 -1.05 4.33 9.80
N ALA A 212 -0.36 3.19 9.86
CA ALA A 212 -0.19 2.41 11.08
C ALA A 212 0.47 3.21 12.20
N ASP A 213 0.05 2.99 13.45
CA ASP A 213 0.65 3.62 14.62
C ASP A 213 1.96 2.93 15.04
N LEU A 214 3.06 3.40 14.46
CA LEU A 214 4.41 2.89 14.64
C LEU A 214 5.23 3.78 15.60
N ASP A 215 6.06 3.15 16.41
CA ASP A 215 6.99 3.81 17.33
C ASP A 215 8.02 4.65 16.54
N ALA A 216 8.06 5.96 16.78
CA ALA A 216 8.99 6.89 16.12
C ALA A 216 10.47 6.57 16.38
N SER A 217 10.79 5.87 17.48
CA SER A 217 12.15 5.40 17.75
C SER A 217 12.58 4.26 16.84
N TYR A 218 11.61 3.49 16.32
CA TYR A 218 11.84 2.39 15.39
C TYR A 218 11.73 2.86 13.93
N ALA A 219 10.76 3.72 13.62
CA ALA A 219 10.49 4.24 12.27
C ALA A 219 10.75 5.76 12.18
N PRO A 220 12.02 6.21 12.15
CA PRO A 220 12.36 7.64 12.20
C PRO A 220 11.90 8.43 10.97
N ASN A 221 11.78 7.80 9.81
CA ASN A 221 11.38 8.46 8.56
C ASN A 221 9.87 8.41 8.31
N LYS A 222 9.07 7.90 9.27
CA LYS A 222 7.62 7.71 9.11
C LYS A 222 6.92 8.95 8.56
N SER A 223 7.17 10.14 9.12
CA SER A 223 6.49 11.36 8.67
C SER A 223 6.75 11.70 7.19
N MET A 224 7.97 11.47 6.71
CA MET A 224 8.33 11.72 5.31
C MET A 224 7.70 10.66 4.40
N PHE A 225 7.79 9.39 4.80
CA PHE A 225 7.17 8.26 4.11
C PHE A 225 5.65 8.44 3.98
N SER A 226 4.94 8.70 5.08
CA SER A 226 3.49 8.91 5.08
C SER A 226 3.08 10.10 4.22
N LEU A 227 3.86 11.19 4.22
CA LEU A 227 3.59 12.36 3.39
C LEU A 227 3.71 12.05 1.89
N GLU A 228 4.80 11.37 1.50
CA GLU A 228 5.04 10.95 0.12
C GLU A 228 3.90 10.07 -0.39
N ILE A 229 3.55 9.01 0.35
CA ILE A 229 2.47 8.10 -0.02
C ILE A 229 1.13 8.82 -0.08
N THR A 230 0.82 9.69 0.90
CA THR A 230 -0.44 10.43 0.92
C THR A 230 -0.58 11.37 -0.28
N GLU A 231 0.49 12.06 -0.70
CA GLU A 231 0.44 12.93 -1.88
C GLU A 231 0.33 12.14 -3.19
N ASN A 232 0.96 10.97 -3.29
CA ASN A 232 0.77 10.07 -4.43
C ASN A 232 -0.70 9.63 -4.55
N TYR A 233 -1.27 9.11 -3.46
CA TYR A 233 -2.68 8.69 -3.44
C TYR A 233 -3.64 9.84 -3.73
N LYS A 234 -3.38 11.03 -3.20
CA LYS A 234 -4.19 12.22 -3.49
C LYS A 234 -4.20 12.54 -4.98
N SER A 235 -3.06 12.40 -5.66
CA SER A 235 -3.01 12.55 -7.13
C SER A 235 -3.85 11.47 -7.81
N TRP A 236 -3.61 10.19 -7.48
CA TRP A 236 -4.28 9.05 -8.11
C TRP A 236 -5.80 9.07 -7.92
N LEU A 237 -6.28 9.33 -6.71
CA LEU A 237 -7.70 9.45 -6.39
C LEU A 237 -8.35 10.67 -7.03
N THR A 238 -7.61 11.78 -7.19
CA THR A 238 -8.10 12.95 -7.93
C THR A 238 -8.28 12.65 -9.41
N ASP A 239 -7.33 11.93 -10.01
CA ASP A 239 -7.41 11.54 -11.41
C ASP A 239 -8.52 10.51 -11.65
N LEU A 240 -8.69 9.54 -10.73
CA LEU A 240 -9.82 8.61 -10.73
C LEU A 240 -11.14 9.37 -10.67
N LYS A 241 -11.33 10.22 -9.64
CA LYS A 241 -12.56 11.01 -9.46
C LYS A 241 -12.86 11.87 -10.69
N ARG A 242 -11.85 12.55 -11.26
CA ARG A 242 -12.01 13.37 -12.47
C ARG A 242 -12.43 12.53 -13.67
N THR A 243 -11.88 11.34 -13.81
CA THR A 243 -12.20 10.41 -14.91
C THR A 243 -13.62 9.92 -14.78
N CYS A 244 -14.02 9.45 -13.60
CA CYS A 244 -15.39 9.02 -13.32
C CYS A 244 -16.41 10.15 -13.58
N VAL A 245 -16.15 11.36 -13.10
CA VAL A 245 -17.03 12.52 -13.32
C VAL A 245 -17.18 12.86 -14.82
N LYS A 246 -16.09 12.84 -15.59
CA LYS A 246 -16.14 13.10 -17.04
C LYS A 246 -16.91 12.00 -17.78
N ALA A 247 -16.76 10.77 -17.35
CA ALA A 247 -17.41 9.59 -17.93
C ALA A 247 -18.85 9.40 -17.45
N GLN A 248 -19.33 10.20 -16.48
CA GLN A 248 -20.61 10.01 -15.80
C GLN A 248 -20.73 8.66 -15.09
N ILE A 249 -19.60 8.12 -14.62
CA ILE A 249 -19.56 6.94 -13.75
C ILE A 249 -20.02 7.39 -12.35
N PRO A 250 -21.09 6.81 -11.79
CA PRO A 250 -21.60 7.19 -10.48
C PRO A 250 -20.58 6.93 -9.38
N ILE A 251 -20.35 7.92 -8.52
CA ILE A 251 -19.49 7.77 -7.34
C ILE A 251 -20.36 7.74 -6.09
N THR A 252 -20.44 6.57 -5.45
CA THR A 252 -21.28 6.35 -4.26
C THR A 252 -20.66 6.90 -2.98
N VAL A 253 -19.33 6.80 -2.84
CA VAL A 253 -18.56 7.24 -1.67
C VAL A 253 -17.32 8.01 -2.11
N GLU A 254 -16.91 9.01 -1.32
CA GLU A 254 -15.83 9.93 -1.67
C GLU A 254 -14.50 9.15 -1.64
N PRO A 255 -13.82 8.93 -2.78
CA PRO A 255 -12.62 8.10 -2.82
C PRO A 255 -11.50 8.66 -1.93
N MET A 256 -11.47 9.98 -1.71
CA MET A 256 -10.52 10.64 -0.82
C MET A 256 -10.62 10.18 0.65
N LYS A 257 -11.74 9.56 1.08
CA LYS A 257 -11.86 8.97 2.42
C LYS A 257 -10.74 7.98 2.71
N LEU A 258 -10.29 7.22 1.71
CA LEU A 258 -9.20 6.24 1.83
C LEU A 258 -7.94 6.84 2.48
N ILE A 259 -7.64 8.12 2.22
CA ILE A 259 -6.48 8.79 2.80
C ILE A 259 -6.80 9.71 3.97
N LEU A 260 -8.03 10.23 4.07
CA LEU A 260 -8.40 11.24 5.06
C LEU A 260 -8.93 10.63 6.37
N ASP A 261 -9.67 9.53 6.27
CA ASP A 261 -10.36 8.94 7.42
C ASP A 261 -9.43 7.97 8.17
N ASP A 262 -9.82 7.64 9.40
CA ASP A 262 -9.16 6.61 10.17
C ASP A 262 -9.49 5.22 9.61
N HIS A 263 -8.53 4.29 9.72
CA HIS A 263 -8.67 2.98 9.12
C HIS A 263 -9.86 2.19 9.70
N ASN A 264 -10.12 2.26 11.01
CA ASN A 264 -11.27 1.56 11.61
C ASN A 264 -12.61 2.01 11.01
N SER A 265 -12.80 3.32 10.80
CA SER A 265 -14.01 3.84 10.13
C SER A 265 -14.15 3.30 8.70
N LEU A 266 -13.03 3.18 7.96
CA LEU A 266 -13.03 2.59 6.61
C LEU A 266 -13.39 1.09 6.63
N GLY A 267 -12.88 0.35 7.62
CA GLY A 267 -13.21 -1.06 7.83
C GLY A 267 -14.70 -1.26 8.13
N HIS A 268 -15.28 -0.43 8.99
CA HIS A 268 -16.72 -0.47 9.29
C HIS A 268 -17.60 -0.12 8.08
N ASP A 269 -17.19 0.85 7.26
CA ASP A 269 -17.90 1.16 6.02
C ASP A 269 -17.90 -0.05 5.08
N ALA A 270 -16.77 -0.75 4.96
CA ALA A 270 -16.66 -1.96 4.15
C ALA A 270 -17.54 -3.11 4.69
N GLU A 271 -17.49 -3.38 6.00
CA GLU A 271 -18.35 -4.38 6.66
C GLU A 271 -19.84 -4.10 6.41
N PHE A 272 -20.24 -2.83 6.49
CA PHE A 272 -21.61 -2.42 6.25
C PHE A 272 -22.10 -2.78 4.84
N VAL A 273 -21.23 -2.62 3.83
CA VAL A 273 -21.51 -3.03 2.45
C VAL A 273 -21.55 -4.54 2.30
N SER A 274 -20.58 -5.26 2.86
CA SER A 274 -20.48 -6.72 2.72
C SER A 274 -21.68 -7.45 3.34
N LEU A 275 -22.21 -6.93 4.46
CA LEU A 275 -23.46 -7.40 5.08
C LEU A 275 -24.72 -7.01 4.29
N GLY A 276 -24.59 -6.18 3.25
CA GLY A 276 -25.65 -5.80 2.33
C GLY A 276 -26.57 -4.70 2.86
N PHE A 277 -26.18 -3.97 3.91
CA PHE A 277 -26.98 -2.88 4.48
C PHE A 277 -27.00 -1.63 3.58
N ASP A 278 -26.10 -1.54 2.60
CA ASP A 278 -26.03 -0.42 1.66
C ASP A 278 -27.04 -0.52 0.49
N LYS A 279 -27.69 -1.69 0.30
CA LYS A 279 -28.59 -1.95 -0.85
C LYS A 279 -29.82 -1.06 -0.93
N ASP A 280 -30.24 -0.47 0.20
CA ASP A 280 -31.42 0.40 0.29
C ASP A 280 -31.07 1.90 0.40
N GLN A 281 -29.78 2.26 0.48
CA GLN A 281 -29.36 3.65 0.53
C GLN A 281 -29.25 4.21 -0.89
N ILE A 282 -30.20 5.09 -1.25
CA ILE A 282 -30.00 5.98 -2.39
C ILE A 282 -28.99 7.03 -1.96
N HIS A 283 -27.71 6.76 -2.16
CA HIS A 283 -26.69 7.80 -2.10
C HIS A 283 -26.95 8.76 -3.26
N PRO A 284 -27.27 10.04 -3.02
CA PRO A 284 -27.14 11.02 -4.08
C PRO A 284 -25.68 10.96 -4.51
N ASP A 285 -25.43 10.61 -5.78
CA ASP A 285 -24.09 10.63 -6.38
C ASP A 285 -23.35 11.88 -5.88
N ILE A 286 -22.12 11.70 -5.41
CA ILE A 286 -21.31 12.78 -4.85
C ILE A 286 -21.28 13.97 -5.81
N TYR A 287 -21.27 13.70 -7.11
CA TYR A 287 -21.38 14.75 -8.11
C TYR A 287 -22.69 15.54 -8.01
N MET A 288 -23.83 14.87 -7.87
CA MET A 288 -25.12 15.52 -7.64
C MET A 288 -25.11 16.32 -6.34
N ASN A 289 -24.53 15.77 -5.28
CA ASN A 289 -24.42 16.48 -4.00
C ASN A 289 -23.51 17.72 -4.10
N GLU A 290 -22.38 17.63 -4.78
CA GLU A 290 -21.47 18.75 -5.05
C GLU A 290 -22.14 19.85 -5.90
N ILE A 291 -22.91 19.47 -6.94
CA ILE A 291 -23.74 20.40 -7.71
C ILE A 291 -24.74 21.09 -6.80
N LEU A 292 -25.48 20.34 -5.98
CA LEU A 292 -26.50 20.89 -5.09
C LEU A 292 -25.88 21.82 -4.04
N CYS A 293 -24.72 21.48 -3.48
CA CYS A 293 -23.98 22.31 -2.54
C CYS A 293 -23.45 23.60 -3.20
N THR A 294 -22.93 23.50 -4.42
CA THR A 294 -22.50 24.65 -5.22
C THR A 294 -23.68 25.58 -5.51
N LEU A 295 -24.82 25.04 -5.95
CA LEU A 295 -26.04 25.80 -6.18
C LEU A 295 -26.55 26.49 -4.91
N ARG A 296 -26.53 25.79 -3.76
CA ARG A 296 -26.88 26.40 -2.46
C ARG A 296 -25.94 27.54 -2.08
N THR A 297 -24.65 27.35 -2.30
CA THR A 297 -23.61 28.37 -2.02
C THR A 297 -23.79 29.59 -2.92
N ILE A 298 -23.98 29.38 -4.22
CA ILE A 298 -24.29 30.46 -5.17
C ILE A 298 -25.56 31.20 -4.73
N ASN A 299 -26.63 30.49 -4.37
CA ASN A 299 -27.87 31.11 -3.91
C ASN A 299 -27.70 31.93 -2.61
N HIS A 300 -26.70 31.64 -1.78
CA HIS A 300 -26.39 32.43 -0.58
C HIS A 300 -25.48 33.62 -0.88
N VAL A 301 -24.46 33.42 -1.71
CA VAL A 301 -23.41 34.42 -1.97
C VAL A 301 -23.85 35.43 -3.03
N LEU A 302 -24.57 34.99 -4.07
CA LEU A 302 -25.01 35.83 -5.18
C LEU A 302 -25.86 37.03 -4.71
N PRO A 303 -26.86 36.89 -3.83
CA PRO A 303 -27.62 38.05 -3.32
C PRO A 303 -26.74 39.05 -2.56
N ALA A 304 -25.74 38.56 -1.81
CA ALA A 304 -24.81 39.42 -1.08
C ALA A 304 -23.89 40.20 -2.04
N ILE A 305 -23.44 39.57 -3.13
CA ILE A 305 -22.66 40.21 -4.19
C ILE A 305 -23.50 41.26 -4.93
N VAL A 306 -24.72 40.91 -5.35
CA VAL A 306 -25.67 41.80 -6.05
C VAL A 306 -25.94 43.06 -5.23
N LYS A 307 -26.20 42.89 -3.92
CA LYS A 307 -26.40 43.99 -2.98
C LYS A 307 -25.16 44.87 -2.82
N LYS A 308 -23.96 44.28 -2.81
CA LYS A 308 -22.70 45.03 -2.64
C LYS A 308 -22.30 45.80 -3.91
N LEU A 309 -22.69 45.29 -5.07
CA LEU A 309 -22.43 45.92 -6.37
C LEU A 309 -23.56 46.85 -6.83
N ASN A 310 -24.63 47.03 -6.05
CA ASN A 310 -25.81 47.84 -6.40
C ASN A 310 -26.44 47.46 -7.74
N ILE A 311 -26.40 46.17 -8.10
CA ILE A 311 -27.03 45.68 -9.33
C ILE A 311 -28.54 45.67 -9.12
N THR A 312 -29.28 46.24 -10.06
CA THR A 312 -30.75 46.32 -10.01
C THR A 312 -31.40 45.01 -10.49
N GLU A 313 -32.65 44.73 -10.07
CA GLU A 313 -33.38 43.53 -10.53
C GLU A 313 -33.58 43.51 -12.06
N GLU A 314 -33.65 44.68 -12.71
CA GLU A 314 -33.75 44.80 -14.17
C GLU A 314 -32.45 44.40 -14.88
N GLU A 315 -31.29 44.65 -14.26
CA GLU A 315 -29.98 44.23 -14.79
C GLU A 315 -29.71 42.74 -14.56
N LEU A 316 -30.33 42.15 -13.51
CA LEU A 316 -30.18 40.74 -13.15
C LEU A 316 -31.13 39.81 -13.90
N ASN A 317 -31.81 40.29 -14.95
CA ASN A 317 -32.90 39.62 -15.66
C ASN A 317 -32.45 38.30 -16.32
N LEU A 318 -32.31 37.26 -15.51
CA LEU A 318 -31.98 35.89 -15.90
C LEU A 318 -33.28 35.22 -16.30
N ASN A 319 -33.64 35.35 -17.58
CA ASN A 319 -34.81 34.70 -18.13
C ASN A 319 -34.55 33.18 -18.15
N ALA A 320 -35.15 32.43 -17.22
CA ALA A 320 -34.92 30.99 -17.05
C ALA A 320 -35.27 30.15 -18.32
N LEU A 321 -36.05 30.73 -19.24
CA LEU A 321 -36.37 30.16 -20.55
C LEU A 321 -35.20 30.23 -21.55
N GLU A 322 -34.32 31.23 -21.46
CA GLU A 322 -33.14 31.36 -22.34
C GLU A 322 -32.00 30.42 -21.93
N LEU A 323 -31.92 30.05 -20.65
CA LEU A 323 -30.94 29.12 -20.10
C LEU A 323 -31.23 27.64 -20.39
N ARG A 324 -32.47 27.28 -20.76
CA ARG A 324 -32.89 25.90 -21.07
C ARG A 324 -32.75 25.51 -22.55
N LEU A 325 -32.33 26.44 -23.41
CA LEU A 325 -32.28 26.28 -24.88
C LEU A 325 -30.85 26.16 -25.45
N LYS A 326 -29.87 25.76 -24.64
CA LYS A 326 -28.53 25.39 -25.13
C LYS A 326 -28.10 24.04 -24.57
#